data_AF-A0A840PSP8-F1
#
_entry.id   AF-A0A840PSP8-F1
#
_cell.length_a   1.000
_cell.length_b   1.000
_cell.length_c   1.000
_cell.angle_alpha   90.00
_cell.angle_beta   90.00
_cell.angle_gamma   90.00
#
_symmetry.space_group_name_H-M   'P 1'
#
loop_
_entity.id
_entity.type
_entity.pdbx_description
1 polymer ?
#
loop_
_entity_poly.entity_id
_entity_poly.type
_entity_poly.pdbx_seq_one_letter_code
_entity_poly.pdbx_strand_id
1 'polypeptide(L)'
;MLKLLKKRLKNEKGLTLVELLAVIVILAIVAMIAVPAIGNIIDNSRYKAAKADAIMILEAANIYFTDNPSKTEVAIKELNESGYVENLGTFKRESGGKVNNGKPLTLNGTATISGEKTVKFTNATIEKISEDERSAKEAFNGGTSAEISGS
;
A
#
# COMPACT_ATOMS: atom_id res chain seq x y z
N MET A 1 13.32 19.24 -59.50
CA MET A 1 13.56 18.70 -58.14
C MET A 1 12.42 17.83 -57.57
N LEU A 2 11.17 17.91 -58.04
CA LEU A 2 10.02 17.13 -57.53
C LEU A 2 10.05 15.59 -57.73
N LYS A 3 10.96 15.04 -58.56
CA LYS A 3 11.03 13.59 -58.81
C LYS A 3 11.53 12.77 -57.61
N LEU A 4 12.22 13.40 -56.65
CA LEU A 4 12.79 12.71 -55.48
C LEU A 4 11.75 12.50 -54.36
N LEU A 5 10.83 13.45 -54.13
CA LEU A 5 9.73 13.30 -53.16
C LEU A 5 8.75 12.19 -53.56
N LYS A 6 8.41 12.09 -54.85
CA LYS A 6 7.46 11.09 -55.38
C LYS A 6 7.94 9.63 -55.24
N LYS A 7 9.25 9.43 -55.04
CA LYS A 7 9.87 8.10 -54.89
C LYS A 7 9.84 7.58 -53.45
N ARG A 8 9.74 8.46 -52.44
CA ARG A 8 9.65 8.10 -51.01
C ARG A 8 8.27 7.53 -50.65
N LEU A 9 7.19 8.11 -51.17
CA LEU A 9 5.80 7.67 -50.95
C LEU A 9 5.46 6.29 -51.55
N LYS A 10 6.25 5.79 -52.50
CA LYS A 10 6.06 4.47 -53.13
C LYS A 10 6.82 3.33 -52.44
N ASN A 11 7.60 3.63 -51.41
CA ASN A 11 8.41 2.67 -50.66
C ASN A 11 7.85 2.36 -49.26
N GLU A 12 6.60 2.74 -48.98
CA GLU A 12 5.85 2.28 -47.82
C GLU A 12 5.46 0.81 -48.04
N LYS A 13 6.42 -0.11 -47.87
CA LYS A 13 6.11 -1.53 -47.68
C LYS A 13 5.36 -1.62 -46.35
N GLY A 14 4.03 -1.56 -46.41
CA GLY A 14 3.16 -1.65 -45.24
C GLY A 14 3.39 -2.97 -44.50
N LEU A 15 3.41 -2.90 -43.18
CA LEU A 15 3.41 -4.07 -42.30
C LEU A 15 2.19 -4.92 -42.63
N THR A 16 2.37 -6.23 -42.77
CA THR A 16 1.25 -7.12 -43.04
C THR A 16 0.40 -7.31 -41.77
N LEU A 17 -0.91 -7.56 -41.93
CA LEU A 17 -1.77 -7.83 -40.78
C LEU A 17 -1.30 -9.04 -39.96
N VAL A 18 -0.67 -10.02 -40.63
CA VAL A 18 -0.13 -11.23 -39.99
C VAL A 18 1.05 -10.91 -39.07
N GLU A 19 1.94 -10.01 -39.48
CA GLU A 19 3.06 -9.56 -38.64
C GLU A 19 2.56 -8.81 -37.40
N LEU A 20 1.55 -7.93 -37.56
CA LEU A 20 0.96 -7.24 -36.42
C LEU A 20 0.24 -8.21 -35.48
N LEU A 21 -0.45 -9.20 -36.04
CA LEU A 21 -1.15 -10.24 -35.27
C LEU A 21 -0.18 -11.07 -34.43
N ALA A 22 0.95 -11.51 -35.00
CA ALA A 22 1.96 -12.28 -34.29
C ALA A 22 2.50 -11.53 -33.05
N VAL A 23 2.73 -10.22 -33.17
CA VAL A 23 3.21 -9.37 -32.07
C VAL A 23 2.16 -9.28 -30.94
N ILE A 24 0.90 -9.02 -31.28
CA ILE A 24 -0.17 -8.92 -30.29
C ILE A 24 -0.37 -10.24 -29.54
N VAL A 25 -0.26 -11.38 -30.22
CA VAL A 25 -0.34 -12.71 -29.59
C VAL A 25 0.78 -12.89 -28.57
N ILE A 26 2.03 -12.55 -28.92
CA ILE A 26 3.16 -12.64 -27.98
C ILE A 26 2.93 -11.71 -26.78
N LEU A 27 2.48 -10.46 -27.01
CA LEU A 27 2.17 -9.52 -25.93
C LEU A 27 1.05 -10.03 -25.01
N ALA A 28 0.03 -10.69 -25.56
CA ALA A 28 -1.06 -11.27 -24.78
C ALA A 28 -0.56 -12.39 -23.84
N ILE A 29 0.32 -13.27 -24.32
CA ILE A 29 0.91 -14.35 -23.51
C ILE A 29 1.77 -13.76 -22.39
N VAL A 30 2.62 -12.78 -22.70
CA VAL A 30 3.47 -12.12 -21.69
C VAL A 30 2.61 -11.38 -20.66
N ALA A 31 1.58 -10.65 -21.09
CA ALA A 31 0.68 -9.92 -20.21
C ALA A 31 -0.06 -10.85 -19.23
N MET A 32 -0.49 -12.03 -19.69
CA MET A 32 -1.19 -13.01 -18.86
C MET A 32 -0.38 -13.44 -17.63
N ILE A 33 0.94 -13.61 -17.78
CA ILE A 33 1.82 -14.00 -16.67
C ILE A 33 2.25 -12.77 -15.85
N ALA A 34 2.51 -11.63 -16.52
CA ALA A 34 3.05 -10.44 -15.88
C ALA A 34 2.03 -9.73 -14.96
N VAL A 35 0.76 -9.61 -15.37
CA VAL A 35 -0.28 -8.89 -14.61
C VAL A 35 -0.47 -9.44 -13.18
N PRO A 36 -0.67 -10.76 -12.95
CA PRO A 36 -0.82 -11.29 -11.59
C PRO A 36 0.48 -11.18 -10.76
N ALA A 37 1.65 -11.28 -11.40
CA ALA A 37 2.93 -11.13 -10.72
C ALA A 37 3.14 -9.69 -10.20
N ILE A 38 2.85 -8.69 -11.02
CA ILE A 38 2.97 -7.27 -10.65
C ILE A 38 1.97 -6.91 -9.54
N GLY A 39 0.73 -7.43 -9.61
CA GLY A 39 -0.27 -7.21 -8.55
C GLY A 39 0.22 -7.62 -7.17
N ASN A 40 0.83 -8.80 -7.05
CA ASN A 40 1.39 -9.29 -5.78
C ASN A 40 2.53 -8.40 -5.25
N ILE A 41 3.39 -7.89 -6.13
CA ILE A 41 4.50 -6.99 -5.75
C ILE A 41 3.97 -5.67 -5.21
N ILE A 42 2.96 -5.10 -5.87
CA ILE A 42 2.31 -3.85 -5.44
C ILE A 42 1.62 -4.05 -4.10
N ASP A 43 0.86 -5.13 -3.93
CA ASP A 43 0.18 -5.43 -2.67
C ASP A 43 1.16 -5.63 -1.53
N ASN A 44 2.29 -6.30 -1.76
CA ASN A 44 3.35 -6.45 -0.76
C ASN A 44 3.98 -5.12 -0.37
N SER A 45 4.20 -4.24 -1.35
CA SER A 45 4.74 -2.89 -1.10
C SER A 45 3.77 -2.05 -0.27
N ARG A 46 2.47 -2.11 -0.58
CA ARG A 46 1.43 -1.41 0.17
C ARG A 46 1.21 -1.99 1.57
N TYR A 47 1.30 -3.31 1.72
CA TYR A 47 1.24 -3.97 3.04
C TYR A 47 2.37 -3.49 3.94
N LYS A 48 3.61 -3.47 3.42
CA LYS A 48 4.77 -2.92 4.13
C LYS A 48 4.60 -1.43 4.47
N ALA A 49 4.05 -0.63 3.55
CA ALA A 49 3.75 0.77 3.81
C ALA A 49 2.76 0.93 4.98
N ALA A 50 1.69 0.13 5.03
CA ALA A 50 0.74 0.18 6.14
C ALA A 50 1.37 -0.17 7.49
N LYS A 51 2.29 -1.14 7.52
CA LYS A 51 3.06 -1.44 8.73
C LYS A 51 3.96 -0.27 9.15
N ALA A 52 4.63 0.37 8.19
CA ALA A 52 5.49 1.53 8.46
C ALA A 52 4.68 2.73 8.99
N ASP A 53 3.53 3.01 8.38
CA ASP A 53 2.61 4.07 8.84
C ASP A 53 2.10 3.79 10.26
N ALA A 54 1.78 2.53 10.56
CA ALA A 54 1.34 2.11 11.89
C ALA A 54 2.42 2.34 12.96
N ILE A 55 3.68 2.01 12.65
CA ILE A 55 4.83 2.26 13.53
C ILE A 55 5.02 3.77 13.73
N MET A 56 4.97 4.56 12.65
CA MET A 56 5.06 6.02 12.73
C MET A 56 3.97 6.62 13.64
N ILE A 57 2.73 6.13 13.55
CA ILE A 57 1.63 6.56 14.42
C ILE A 57 1.91 6.21 15.88
N LEU A 58 2.42 5.00 16.15
CA LEU A 58 2.80 4.58 17.51
C LEU A 58 3.91 5.46 18.09
N GLU A 59 4.93 5.80 17.30
CA GLU A 59 6.01 6.69 17.73
C GLU A 59 5.51 8.12 17.99
N ALA A 60 4.66 8.65 17.11
CA ALA A 60 4.06 9.96 17.33
C ALA A 60 3.17 9.98 18.57
N ALA A 61 2.43 8.90 18.84
CA ALA A 61 1.66 8.75 20.06
C ALA A 61 2.55 8.69 21.31
N ASN A 62 3.72 8.05 21.23
CA ASN A 62 4.71 8.02 22.31
C ASN A 62 5.16 9.45 22.69
N ILE A 63 5.42 10.29 21.68
CA ILE A 63 5.74 11.71 21.90
C ILE A 63 4.54 12.43 22.53
N TYR A 64 3.33 12.24 22.00
CA TYR A 64 2.11 12.84 22.55
C TYR A 64 1.88 12.50 24.03
N PHE A 65 2.07 11.22 24.42
CA PHE A 65 1.92 10.80 25.81
C PHE A 65 3.05 11.27 26.72
N THR A 66 4.22 11.56 26.17
CA THR A 66 5.30 12.23 26.90
C THR A 66 4.91 13.66 27.28
N ASP A 67 4.29 14.38 26.34
CA ASP A 67 3.80 15.74 26.57
C ASP A 67 2.50 15.76 27.41
N ASN A 68 1.72 14.68 27.38
CA ASN A 68 0.42 14.54 28.05
C ASN A 68 0.36 13.31 28.96
N PRO A 69 1.11 13.27 30.07
CA PRO A 69 1.30 12.06 30.88
C PRO A 69 0.02 11.54 31.56
N SER A 70 -1.01 12.37 31.69
CA SER A 70 -2.31 11.98 32.26
C SER A 70 -3.25 11.31 31.25
N LYS A 71 -2.92 11.33 29.96
CA LYS A 71 -3.75 10.73 28.91
C LYS A 71 -3.45 9.24 28.79
N THR A 72 -4.53 8.45 28.74
CA THR A 72 -4.47 6.98 28.64
C THR A 72 -4.74 6.48 27.22
N GLU A 73 -5.37 7.30 26.39
CA GLU A 73 -5.63 7.02 24.98
C GLU A 73 -5.56 8.32 24.17
N VAL A 74 -5.27 8.17 22.87
CA VAL A 74 -5.31 9.26 21.89
C VAL A 74 -5.86 8.73 20.57
N ALA A 75 -6.74 9.50 19.94
CA ALA A 75 -7.25 9.14 18.61
C ALA A 75 -6.20 9.48 17.54
N ILE A 76 -6.10 8.67 16.47
CA ILE A 76 -5.19 8.95 15.34
C ILE A 76 -5.49 10.31 14.70
N LYS A 77 -6.78 10.69 14.65
CA LYS A 77 -7.21 12.02 14.19
C LYS A 77 -6.63 13.14 15.05
N GLU A 78 -6.65 12.98 16.37
CA GLU A 78 -6.14 13.96 17.33
C GLU A 78 -4.62 14.13 17.19
N LEU A 79 -3.87 13.04 16.95
CA LEU A 79 -2.43 13.11 16.66
C LEU A 79 -2.13 13.97 15.44
N ASN A 80 -2.97 13.89 14.41
CA ASN A 80 -2.81 14.68 13.19
C ASN A 80 -3.25 16.14 13.38
N GLU A 81 -4.35 16.39 14.09
CA GLU A 81 -4.83 17.74 14.38
C GLU A 81 -3.91 18.50 15.34
N SER A 82 -3.28 17.78 16.27
CA SER A 82 -2.33 18.34 17.23
C SER A 82 -0.90 18.48 16.65
N GLY A 83 -0.69 18.09 15.40
CA GLY A 83 0.57 18.28 14.67
C GLY A 83 1.68 17.26 14.96
N TYR A 84 1.39 16.16 15.66
CA TYR A 84 2.38 15.09 15.92
C TYR A 84 2.61 14.20 14.70
N VAL A 85 1.62 14.12 13.80
CA VAL A 85 1.73 13.39 12.53
C VAL A 85 1.13 14.24 11.42
N GLU A 86 1.91 14.63 10.41
CA GLU A 86 1.36 15.41 9.29
C GLU A 86 0.60 14.55 8.28
N ASN A 87 1.13 13.37 7.95
CA ASN A 87 0.58 12.47 6.95
C ASN A 87 0.28 11.11 7.59
N LEU A 88 -0.99 10.71 7.58
CA LEU A 88 -1.45 9.43 8.13
C LEU A 88 -1.24 8.24 7.18
N GLY A 89 -0.75 8.49 5.97
CA GLY A 89 -0.48 7.48 4.96
C GLY A 89 -1.73 6.65 4.63
N THR A 90 -1.62 5.35 4.87
CA THR A 90 -2.69 4.36 4.66
C THR A 90 -3.83 4.45 5.69
N PHE A 91 -3.69 5.20 6.78
CA PHE A 91 -4.76 5.44 7.74
C PHE A 91 -5.61 6.63 7.31
N LYS A 92 -6.94 6.47 7.31
CA LYS A 92 -7.86 7.59 7.08
C LYS A 92 -8.10 8.33 8.38
N ARG A 93 -8.21 9.66 8.32
CA ARG A 93 -8.57 10.52 9.48
C ARG A 93 -9.86 10.06 10.16
N GLU A 94 -10.81 9.53 9.39
CA GLU A 94 -12.12 9.09 9.87
C GLU A 94 -12.14 7.62 10.35
N SER A 95 -11.03 6.88 10.28
CA SER A 95 -10.99 5.43 10.60
C SER A 95 -11.20 5.10 12.09
N GLY A 96 -11.41 6.09 12.96
CA GLY A 96 -11.72 5.89 14.38
C GLY A 96 -10.61 5.19 15.19
N GLY A 97 -9.41 5.06 14.63
CA GLY A 97 -8.31 4.37 15.29
C GLY A 97 -7.78 5.13 16.51
N LYS A 98 -7.26 4.39 17.47
CA LYS A 98 -6.74 4.88 18.75
C LYS A 98 -5.42 4.22 19.09
N VAL A 99 -4.57 4.96 19.79
CA VAL A 99 -3.40 4.40 20.47
C VAL A 99 -3.65 4.48 21.97
N ASN A 100 -3.41 3.36 22.67
CA ASN A 100 -3.49 3.31 24.13
C ASN A 100 -2.10 3.46 24.73
N ASN A 101 -2.00 4.26 25.80
CA ASN A 101 -0.79 4.49 26.58
C ASN A 101 -0.53 3.32 27.55
N GLY A 102 -0.35 2.12 26.99
CA GLY A 102 0.07 0.93 27.70
C GLY A 102 1.59 0.81 27.77
N LYS A 103 2.07 -0.21 28.49
CA LYS A 103 3.47 -0.66 28.43
C LYS A 103 3.48 -2.10 27.92
N PRO A 104 3.63 -2.36 26.61
CA PRO A 104 3.90 -1.42 25.51
C PRO A 104 2.66 -0.65 25.01
N LEU A 105 2.89 0.41 24.21
CA LEU A 105 1.82 1.12 23.50
C LEU A 105 1.12 0.17 22.51
N THR A 106 -0.19 0.31 22.40
CA THR A 106 -1.00 -0.55 21.51
C THR A 106 -1.84 0.28 20.55
N LEU A 107 -1.82 -0.09 19.27
CA LEU A 107 -2.60 0.52 18.20
C LEU A 107 -3.85 -0.32 17.93
N ASN A 108 -5.00 0.35 17.91
CA ASN A 108 -6.26 -0.18 17.41
C ASN A 108 -6.72 0.68 16.24
N GLY A 109 -6.78 0.12 15.03
CA GLY A 109 -7.17 0.89 13.87
C GLY A 109 -7.08 0.11 12.57
N THR A 110 -7.61 0.69 11.50
CA THR A 110 -7.64 0.03 10.19
C THR A 110 -6.95 0.91 9.15
N ALA A 111 -5.89 0.39 8.55
CA ALA A 111 -5.23 0.96 7.38
C ALA A 111 -5.91 0.46 6.11
N THR A 112 -6.09 1.34 5.13
CA THR A 112 -6.59 1.00 3.79
C THR A 112 -5.44 1.04 2.80
N ILE A 113 -5.12 -0.10 2.18
CA ILE A 113 -3.97 -0.20 1.28
C ILE A 113 -4.33 -0.06 -0.20
N SER A 114 -5.53 -0.49 -0.61
CA SER A 114 -5.99 -0.40 -2.01
C SER A 114 -7.47 -0.76 -2.15
N GLY A 115 -8.31 0.18 -2.57
CA GLY A 115 -9.75 -0.07 -2.73
C GLY A 115 -10.35 -0.58 -1.42
N GLU A 116 -10.84 -1.82 -1.42
CA GLU A 116 -11.41 -2.50 -0.25
C GLU A 116 -10.39 -3.27 0.59
N LYS A 117 -9.12 -3.35 0.16
CA LYS A 117 -8.09 -4.08 0.91
C LYS A 117 -7.66 -3.30 2.16
N THR A 118 -7.80 -3.93 3.33
CA THR A 118 -7.53 -3.30 4.63
C THR A 118 -6.65 -4.15 5.53
N VAL A 119 -5.82 -3.49 6.33
CA VAL A 119 -5.02 -4.12 7.39
C VAL A 119 -5.55 -3.60 8.72
N LYS A 120 -6.12 -4.50 9.52
CA LYS A 120 -6.61 -4.20 10.85
C LYS A 120 -5.50 -4.44 11.86
N PHE A 121 -5.30 -3.46 12.73
CA PHE A 121 -4.40 -3.52 13.87
C PHE A 121 -5.28 -3.63 15.12
N THR A 122 -5.12 -4.72 15.88
CA THR A 122 -5.88 -4.96 17.11
C THR A 122 -4.89 -5.09 18.26
N ASN A 123 -4.88 -4.11 19.16
CA ASN A 123 -3.87 -3.97 20.22
C ASN A 123 -2.42 -4.11 19.74
N ALA A 124 -2.12 -3.77 18.48
CA ALA A 124 -0.83 -4.06 17.86
C ALA A 124 0.30 -3.19 18.45
N THR A 125 1.43 -3.82 18.76
CA THR A 125 2.64 -3.15 19.26
C THR A 125 3.66 -2.96 18.15
N ILE A 126 4.63 -2.06 18.33
CA ILE A 126 5.73 -1.88 17.37
C ILE A 126 6.47 -3.20 17.12
N GLU A 127 6.72 -3.97 18.18
CA GLU A 127 7.35 -5.28 18.11
C GLU A 127 6.54 -6.23 17.21
N LYS A 128 5.24 -6.40 17.45
CA LYS A 128 4.41 -7.32 16.66
C LYS A 128 4.25 -6.90 15.20
N ILE A 129 4.21 -5.60 14.92
CA ILE A 129 4.16 -5.11 13.54
C ILE A 129 5.50 -5.34 12.82
N SER A 130 6.62 -5.20 13.55
CA SER A 130 7.97 -5.40 13.02
C SER A 130 8.28 -6.88 12.77
N GLU A 131 7.83 -7.76 13.67
CA GLU A 131 7.99 -9.22 13.58
C GLU A 131 7.12 -9.87 12.49
N ASP A 132 6.08 -9.18 11.98
CA ASP A 132 5.24 -9.74 10.92
C ASP A 132 6.00 -9.81 9.59
N GLU A 133 6.57 -10.97 9.29
CA GLU A 133 7.30 -11.25 8.05
C GLU A 133 6.40 -11.76 6.90
N ARG A 134 5.07 -11.88 7.12
CA ARG A 134 4.15 -12.36 6.09
C ARG A 134 4.18 -11.45 4.86
N SER A 135 4.16 -12.06 3.68
CA SER A 135 3.82 -11.37 2.45
C SER A 135 2.35 -10.94 2.45
N ALA A 136 2.01 -9.94 1.64
CA ALA A 136 0.60 -9.56 1.47
C ALA A 136 -0.27 -10.76 1.08
N LYS A 137 0.20 -11.63 0.19
CA LYS A 137 -0.56 -12.82 -0.24
C LYS A 137 -0.92 -13.73 0.95
N GLU A 138 0.00 -13.95 1.87
CA GLU A 138 -0.21 -14.76 3.08
C GLU A 138 -1.10 -14.04 4.09
N ALA A 139 -0.87 -12.76 4.32
CA ALA A 139 -1.62 -11.94 5.27
C ALA A 139 -3.11 -11.83 4.88
N PHE A 140 -3.40 -11.68 3.59
CA PHE A 140 -4.76 -11.57 3.07
C PHE A 140 -5.43 -12.92 2.84
N ASN A 141 -4.67 -14.01 2.69
CA ASN A 141 -5.16 -15.37 2.44
C ASN A 141 -6.26 -15.45 1.36
N GLY A 142 -6.08 -14.72 0.25
CA GLY A 142 -7.05 -14.64 -0.85
C GLY A 142 -8.26 -13.71 -0.61
N GLY A 143 -8.39 -13.12 0.58
CA GLY A 143 -9.40 -12.12 0.92
C GLY A 143 -8.93 -10.67 0.75
N THR A 144 -9.69 -9.74 1.32
CA THR A 144 -9.42 -8.29 1.31
C THR A 144 -9.03 -7.74 2.68
N SER A 145 -9.08 -8.55 3.74
CA SER A 145 -8.75 -8.10 5.09
C SER A 145 -7.61 -8.93 5.66
N ALA A 146 -6.60 -8.25 6.20
CA ALA A 146 -5.53 -8.84 6.98
C ALA A 146 -5.58 -8.28 8.41
N GLU A 147 -5.10 -9.04 9.38
CA GLU A 147 -5.05 -8.60 10.78
C GLU A 147 -3.64 -8.82 11.36
N ILE A 148 -3.18 -7.80 12.10
CA ILE A 148 -1.99 -7.85 12.94
C ILE A 148 -2.47 -7.55 14.36
N SER A 149 -2.43 -8.57 15.21
CA SER A 149 -2.86 -8.44 16.60
C SER A 149 -1.66 -8.43 17.54
N GLY A 150 -1.71 -7.53 18.52
CA GLY A 150 -0.82 -7.60 19.67
C GLY A 150 -1.33 -8.59 20.72
N SER A 151 -0.45 -8.89 21.67
CA SER A 151 -0.75 -9.67 22.89
C SER A 151 -1.15 -8.74 24.02
#